data_AF-A0A2M7XIY7-F1
#
_entry.id   AF-A0A2M7XIY7-F1
#
_cell.length_a   1.000
_cell.length_b   1.000
_cell.length_c   1.000
_cell.angle_alpha   90.00
_cell.angle_beta   90.00
_cell.angle_gamma   90.00
#
_symmetry.space_group_name_H-M   'P 1'
#
loop_
_entity.id
_entity.type
_entity.pdbx_description
1 polymer ?
#
loop_
_entity_poly.entity_id
_entity_poly.type
_entity_poly.pdbx_seq_one_letter_code
_entity_poly.pdbx_strand_id
1 'polypeptide(L)'
;MGTLLEILKGIFFFLTIVVGLFFLRGDVIISAQYYDIVRQVLMPGYLIFYGTMLGYIISRIWIGYDEEKPNKNQIYTKSFLIGIGIGILLAIIYIFI
;
A
#
# COMPACT_ATOMS: atom_id res chain seq x y z
N MET A 1 -16.09 -6.29 -4.23
CA MET A 1 -14.78 -6.38 -3.52
C MET A 1 -13.67 -6.98 -4.37
N GLY A 2 -13.89 -8.08 -5.11
CA GLY A 2 -12.87 -8.66 -6.00
C GLY A 2 -12.27 -7.67 -7.01
N THR A 3 -13.11 -7.00 -7.80
CA THR A 3 -12.69 -6.01 -8.81
C THR A 3 -11.97 -4.80 -8.20
N LEU A 4 -12.43 -4.33 -7.03
CA LEU A 4 -11.80 -3.23 -6.30
C LEU A 4 -10.36 -3.59 -5.91
N LEU A 5 -10.14 -4.81 -5.43
CA LEU A 5 -8.82 -5.29 -4.98
C LEU A 5 -7.87 -5.54 -6.14
N GLU A 6 -8.36 -5.99 -7.30
CA GLU A 6 -7.55 -6.08 -8.52
C GLU A 6 -7.11 -4.72 -9.03
N ILE A 7 -8.01 -3.74 -9.05
CA ILE A 7 -7.68 -2.34 -9.37
C ILE A 7 -6.65 -1.81 -8.35
N LEU A 8 -6.85 -2.07 -7.06
CA LEU A 8 -5.91 -1.66 -6.01
C LEU A 8 -4.53 -2.28 -6.22
N LYS A 9 -4.46 -3.55 -6.62
CA LYS A 9 -3.21 -4.24 -6.93
C LYS A 9 -2.49 -3.63 -8.13
N GLY A 10 -3.23 -3.28 -9.19
CA GLY A 10 -2.69 -2.59 -10.35
C GLY A 10 -2.14 -1.21 -10.00
N ILE A 11 -2.92 -0.42 -9.25
CA ILE A 11 -2.51 0.90 -8.75
C ILE A 11 -1.29 0.78 -7.86
N PHE A 12 -1.26 -0.20 -6.94
CA PHE A 12 -0.14 -0.43 -6.05
C PHE A 12 1.13 -0.75 -6.83
N PHE A 13 1.08 -1.67 -7.80
CA PHE A 13 2.23 -2.03 -8.61
C PHE A 13 2.78 -0.82 -9.38
N PHE A 14 1.91 -0.02 -9.98
CA PHE A 14 2.30 1.21 -10.65
C PHE A 14 2.95 2.21 -9.67
N LEU A 15 2.33 2.44 -8.51
CA LEU A 15 2.88 3.30 -7.46
C LEU A 15 4.24 2.80 -6.96
N THR A 16 4.42 1.51 -6.73
CA THR A 16 5.71 0.93 -6.32
C THR A 16 6.80 1.20 -7.34
N ILE A 17 6.51 1.09 -8.63
CA ILE A 17 7.48 1.41 -9.69
C ILE A 17 7.80 2.91 -9.68
N VAL A 18 6.79 3.78 -9.62
CA VAL A 18 6.98 5.23 -9.60
C VAL A 18 7.78 5.68 -8.38
N VAL A 19 7.42 5.20 -7.18
CA VAL A 19 8.13 5.47 -5.93
C VAL A 19 9.55 4.92 -5.98
N GLY A 20 9.76 3.72 -6.52
CA GLY A 20 11.08 3.11 -6.66
C GLY A 20 11.99 3.91 -7.59
N LEU A 21 11.48 4.34 -8.76
CA LEU A 21 12.21 5.22 -9.68
C LEU A 21 12.51 6.57 -9.04
N PHE A 22 11.54 7.13 -8.33
CA PHE A 22 11.69 8.39 -7.60
C PHE A 22 12.77 8.28 -6.52
N PHE A 23 12.82 7.20 -5.75
CA PHE A 23 13.86 7.02 -4.73
C PHE A 23 15.26 6.75 -5.32
N LEU A 24 15.35 6.08 -6.47
CA LEU A 24 16.64 5.73 -7.08
C LEU A 24 17.32 6.90 -7.80
N ARG A 25 16.54 7.79 -8.42
CA ARG A 25 17.08 8.90 -9.24
C ARG A 25 16.31 10.22 -9.13
N GLY A 26 15.44 10.35 -8.13
CA GLY A 26 14.60 11.54 -7.97
C GLY A 26 15.40 12.81 -7.72
N ASP A 27 16.59 12.72 -7.14
CA ASP A 27 17.51 13.84 -6.92
C ASP A 27 18.12 14.37 -8.24
N VAL A 28 18.26 13.52 -9.25
CA VAL A 28 18.73 13.88 -10.59
C VAL A 28 17.59 14.44 -11.46
N ILE A 29 16.38 13.91 -11.29
CA ILE A 29 15.20 14.29 -12.09
C ILE A 29 14.54 15.56 -11.54
N ILE A 30 14.59 15.75 -10.22
CA ILE A 30 13.96 16.86 -9.49
C ILE A 30 15.02 17.47 -8.57
N SER A 31 15.15 18.80 -8.61
CA SER A 31 16.09 19.52 -7.75
C SER A 31 15.88 19.15 -6.27
N ALA A 32 16.99 18.99 -5.53
CA ALA A 32 17.02 18.45 -4.17
C ALA A 32 15.93 19.00 -3.21
N GLN A 33 15.65 20.30 -3.28
CA GLN A 33 14.66 20.94 -2.41
C GLN A 33 13.23 20.43 -2.64
N TYR A 34 12.87 20.11 -3.88
CA TYR A 34 11.55 19.55 -4.22
C TYR A 34 11.52 18.05 -4.03
N TYR A 35 12.66 17.36 -4.15
CA TYR A 35 12.78 15.93 -3.87
C TYR A 35 12.39 15.61 -2.43
N ASP A 36 12.90 16.38 -1.47
CA ASP A 36 12.60 16.17 -0.05
C ASP A 36 11.12 16.40 0.28
N ILE A 37 10.50 17.45 -0.27
CA ILE A 37 9.08 17.75 -0.07
C ILE A 37 8.21 16.63 -0.64
N VAL A 38 8.49 16.21 -1.87
CA VAL A 38 7.72 15.14 -2.53
C VAL A 38 7.92 13.84 -1.78
N ARG A 39 9.14 13.52 -1.34
CA ARG A 39 9.44 12.32 -0.54
C ARG A 39 8.66 12.30 0.78
N GLN A 40 8.56 13.44 1.47
CA GLN A 40 7.83 13.54 2.74
C GLN A 40 6.33 13.27 2.61
N VAL A 41 5.73 13.51 1.44
CA VAL A 41 4.31 13.24 1.19
C VAL A 41 4.09 11.87 0.54
N LEU A 42 4.94 11.54 -0.43
CA LEU A 42 4.85 10.32 -1.22
C LEU A 42 5.12 9.08 -0.37
N MET A 43 6.09 9.12 0.55
CA MET A 43 6.47 7.95 1.35
C MET A 43 5.40 7.54 2.37
N PRO A 44 4.79 8.45 3.17
CA PRO A 44 3.67 8.11 4.03
C PRO A 44 2.47 7.55 3.24
N GLY A 45 2.15 8.17 2.10
CA GLY A 45 1.08 7.68 1.22
C GLY A 45 1.37 6.27 0.72
N TYR A 46 2.60 6.02 0.27
CA TYR A 46 3.05 4.70 -0.17
C TYR A 46 2.99 3.65 0.96
N LEU A 47 3.37 4.00 2.19
CA LEU A 47 3.31 3.10 3.35
C LEU A 47 1.88 2.68 3.70
N ILE A 48 0.91 3.59 3.58
CA ILE A 48 -0.51 3.26 3.73
C ILE A 48 -0.93 2.25 2.66
N PHE A 49 -0.60 2.52 1.40
CA PHE A 49 -0.88 1.61 0.28
C PHE A 49 -0.21 0.23 0.47
N TYR A 50 1.04 0.22 0.94
CA TYR A 50 1.76 -1.01 1.28
C TYR A 50 1.04 -1.82 2.35
N GLY A 51 0.59 -1.16 3.43
CA GLY A 51 -0.22 -1.78 4.47
C GLY A 51 -1.51 -2.40 3.91
N THR A 52 -2.22 -1.69 3.02
CA THR A 52 -3.43 -2.23 2.39
C THR A 52 -3.17 -3.49 1.56
N MET A 53 -2.03 -3.57 0.85
CA MET A 53 -1.66 -4.76 0.11
C MET A 53 -1.23 -5.92 1.00
N LEU A 54 -0.58 -5.66 2.13
CA LEU A 54 -0.35 -6.70 3.14
C LEU A 54 -1.69 -7.26 3.65
N GLY A 55 -2.66 -6.39 3.95
CA GLY A 55 -4.02 -6.79 4.31
C GLY A 55 -4.68 -7.65 3.23
N TYR A 56 -4.53 -7.28 1.96
CA TYR A 56 -5.00 -8.08 0.85
C TYR A 56 -4.33 -9.46 0.77
N ILE A 57 -3.00 -9.54 0.90
CA ILE A 57 -2.27 -10.82 0.89
C ILE A 57 -2.74 -11.73 2.03
N ILE A 58 -2.89 -11.17 3.24
CA ILE A 58 -3.41 -11.91 4.41
C ILE A 58 -4.82 -12.44 4.13
N SER A 59 -5.70 -11.62 3.55
CA SER A 59 -7.06 -12.07 3.21
C SER A 59 -7.07 -13.21 2.20
N ARG A 60 -6.19 -13.17 1.18
CA ARG A 60 -6.06 -14.22 0.17
C ARG A 60 -5.54 -15.53 0.77
N ILE A 61 -4.55 -15.44 1.67
CA ILE A 61 -4.04 -16.62 2.39
C ILE A 61 -5.15 -17.24 3.27
N TRP A 62 -5.95 -16.41 3.94
CA TRP A 62 -7.00 -16.89 4.84
C TRP A 62 -8.21 -17.51 4.10
N ILE A 63 -8.57 -16.92 2.96
CA ILE A 63 -9.60 -17.50 2.09
C ILE A 63 -9.08 -18.80 1.47
N GLY A 64 -7.79 -18.86 1.10
CA GLY A 64 -7.17 -20.03 0.46
C GLY A 64 -7.69 -20.20 -0.97
N TYR A 65 -7.73 -21.45 -1.46
CA TYR A 65 -8.33 -21.80 -2.76
C TYR A 65 -9.87 -21.81 -2.76
N ASP A 66 -10.48 -21.58 -1.60
CA ASP A 66 -11.90 -21.79 -1.37
C ASP A 66 -12.66 -20.46 -1.59
N GLU A 67 -12.92 -20.17 -2.86
CA GLU A 67 -13.53 -18.91 -3.30
C GLU A 67 -15.00 -18.74 -2.90
N GLU A 68 -15.65 -19.79 -2.41
CA GLU A 68 -17.07 -19.83 -2.02
C GLU A 68 -17.31 -19.73 -0.51
N LYS A 69 -16.29 -19.37 0.28
CA LYS A 69 -16.49 -19.18 1.73
C LYS A 69 -17.60 -18.14 2.00
N PRO A 70 -18.62 -18.48 2.81
CA PRO A 70 -19.76 -17.59 3.07
C PRO A 70 -19.35 -16.25 3.71
N ASN A 71 -18.20 -16.21 4.38
CA ASN A 71 -17.66 -15.02 5.05
C ASN A 71 -16.56 -14.29 4.26
N LYS A 72 -16.37 -14.59 2.96
CA LYS A 72 -15.31 -14.02 2.10
C LYS A 72 -15.23 -12.49 2.17
N ASN A 73 -16.37 -11.80 2.01
CA ASN A 73 -16.41 -10.34 2.09
C ASN A 73 -16.03 -9.81 3.49
N GLN A 74 -16.45 -10.49 4.56
CA GLN A 74 -16.07 -10.08 5.92
C GLN A 74 -14.57 -10.25 6.16
N ILE A 75 -13.96 -11.32 5.65
CA ILE A 75 -12.51 -11.55 5.74
C ILE A 75 -11.76 -10.45 4.99
N TYR A 76 -12.15 -10.14 3.74
CA TYR A 76 -11.55 -9.05 2.98
C TYR A 76 -11.64 -7.71 3.70
N THR A 77 -12.82 -7.35 4.22
CA THR A 77 -12.99 -6.08 4.94
C THR A 77 -12.15 -6.02 6.22
N LYS A 78 -12.14 -7.10 7.02
CA LYS A 78 -11.33 -7.15 8.24
C LYS A 78 -9.84 -7.03 7.95
N SER A 79 -9.32 -7.81 7.01
CA SER A 79 -7.91 -7.75 6.65
C SER A 79 -7.52 -6.44 5.98
N PHE A 80 -8.42 -5.82 5.21
CA PHE A 80 -8.20 -4.48 4.65
C PHE A 80 -8.09 -3.42 5.75
N LEU A 81 -8.97 -3.45 6.75
CA LEU A 81 -8.89 -2.54 7.90
C LEU A 81 -7.60 -2.73 8.71
N ILE A 82 -7.19 -3.98 8.94
CA ILE A 82 -5.91 -4.31 9.58
C ILE A 82 -4.75 -3.76 8.74
N GLY A 83 -4.78 -3.96 7.43
CA GLY A 83 -3.77 -3.46 6.50
C GLY A 83 -3.66 -1.94 6.51
N ILE A 84 -4.79 -1.22 6.48
CA ILE A 84 -4.80 0.24 6.65
C ILE A 84 -4.19 0.63 8.00
N GLY A 85 -4.59 -0.04 9.09
CA GLY A 85 -4.06 0.26 10.42
C GLY A 85 -2.54 0.11 10.50
N ILE A 86 -1.99 -0.97 9.95
CA ILE A 86 -0.54 -1.19 9.84
C ILE A 86 0.11 -0.10 8.97
N GLY A 87 -0.48 0.21 7.82
CA GLY A 87 0.04 1.23 6.91
C GLY A 87 0.07 2.63 7.52
N ILE A 88 -0.97 3.02 8.26
CA ILE A 88 -1.01 4.29 9.01
C ILE A 88 0.06 4.28 10.11
N LEU A 89 0.19 3.19 10.85
CA LEU A 89 1.20 3.08 11.91
C LEU A 89 2.63 3.21 11.34
N LEU A 90 2.91 2.59 10.19
CA LEU A 90 4.18 2.74 9.48
C LEU A 90 4.40 4.18 8.99
N ALA A 91 3.36 4.81 8.45
CA ALA A 91 3.44 6.20 7.99
C ALA A 91 3.72 7.18 9.14
N ILE A 92 3.06 7.00 10.29
CA ILE A 92 3.32 7.77 11.51
C ILE A 92 4.78 7.56 11.94
N ILE A 93 5.23 6.31 12.06
CA ILE A 93 6.62 6.01 12.43
C ILE A 93 7.61 6.73 11.50
N TYR A 94 7.39 6.69 10.19
CA TYR A 94 8.25 7.37 9.21
C TYR A 94 8.25 8.91 9.35
N ILE A 95 7.14 9.51 9.78
CA ILE A 95 7.05 10.96 9.96
C ILE A 95 7.77 11.41 11.24
N PHE A 96 7.73 10.60 12.30
CA PHE A 96 8.25 10.98 13.63
C PHE A 96 9.65 10.45 13.94
N ILE A 97 10.15 9.46 13.20
CA ILE A 97 11.49 8.85 13.35
C ILE A 97 12.31 9.15 12.10
#